data_AF-A0A7K0DGT3-F1
#
_entry.id   AF-A0A7K0DGT3-F1
#
_cell.length_a   1.000
_cell.length_b   1.000
_cell.length_c   1.000
_cell.angle_alpha   90.00
_cell.angle_beta   90.00
_cell.angle_gamma   90.00
#
_symmetry.space_group_name_H-M   'P 1'
#
loop_
_entity.id
_entity.type
_entity.pdbx_description
1 polymer ?
#
loop_
_entity_poly.entity_id
_entity_poly.type
_entity_poly.pdbx_seq_one_letter_code
_entity_poly.pdbx_strand_id
1 'polypeptide(L)'
;MTSFEYQSGPMTQLAGDLNKFHTDLHTFGGDVSDMGNVLAAAWEGNEGHADFQAVHQQWDGAYHDGLVALQKVAAAVENALHRALSTDHSVGQGFSSL
;
A
#
# COMPACT_ATOMS: atom_id res chain seq x y z
N MET A 1 31.43 12.48 1.21
CA MET A 1 30.22 11.94 0.59
C MET A 1 29.69 10.84 1.48
N THR A 2 28.86 11.22 2.45
CA THR A 2 28.49 10.39 3.60
C THR A 2 27.05 9.92 3.47
N SER A 3 26.87 8.60 3.45
CA SER A 3 25.70 7.83 3.87
C SER A 3 24.36 7.99 3.12
N PHE A 4 24.04 9.15 2.54
CA PHE A 4 22.69 9.41 2.03
C PHE A 4 22.47 8.99 0.57
N GLU A 5 23.42 9.27 -0.32
CA GLU A 5 23.43 8.76 -1.71
C GLU A 5 23.39 7.23 -1.77
N TYR A 6 23.90 6.54 -0.73
CA TYR A 6 23.87 5.08 -0.64
C TYR A 6 22.50 4.52 -0.19
N GLN A 7 21.65 5.34 0.45
CA GLN A 7 20.33 4.92 0.95
C GLN A 7 19.15 5.40 0.09
N SER A 8 19.34 6.36 -0.81
CA SER A 8 18.28 6.85 -1.71
C SER A 8 17.79 5.77 -2.69
N GLY A 9 18.69 4.92 -3.19
CA GLY A 9 18.35 3.78 -4.06
C GLY A 9 17.38 2.79 -3.40
N PRO A 10 17.73 2.21 -2.24
CA PRO A 10 16.81 1.34 -1.49
C PRO A 10 15.48 1.99 -1.10
N MET A 11 15.47 3.28 -0.72
CA MET A 11 14.23 3.99 -0.38
C MET A 11 13.33 4.24 -1.60
N THR A 12 13.92 4.54 -2.76
CA THR A 12 13.18 4.71 -4.02
C THR A 12 12.60 3.38 -4.47
N GLN A 13 13.38 2.30 -4.35
CA GLN A 13 12.90 0.94 -4.62
C GLN A 13 11.74 0.58 -3.68
N LEU A 14 11.87 0.83 -2.38
CA LEU A 14 10.79 0.57 -1.41
C LEU A 14 9.52 1.35 -1.74
N ALA A 15 9.62 2.63 -2.13
CA ALA A 15 8.47 3.42 -2.55
C ALA A 15 7.79 2.81 -3.79
N GLY A 16 8.57 2.38 -4.78
CA GLY A 16 8.07 1.66 -5.96
C GLY A 16 7.37 0.35 -5.61
N ASP A 17 7.99 -0.46 -4.75
CA ASP A 17 7.45 -1.75 -4.30
C ASP A 17 6.15 -1.56 -3.52
N LEU A 18 6.05 -0.56 -2.63
CA LEU A 18 4.83 -0.26 -1.88
C LEU A 18 3.67 0.16 -2.79
N ASN A 19 3.93 1.00 -3.80
CA ASN A 19 2.92 1.39 -4.79
C ASN A 19 2.46 0.21 -5.65
N LYS A 20 3.39 -0.69 -6.00
CA LYS A 20 3.06 -1.94 -6.68
C LYS A 20 2.18 -2.83 -5.80
N PHE A 21 2.59 -3.09 -4.55
CA PHE A 21 1.79 -3.91 -3.63
C PHE A 21 0.40 -3.32 -3.38
N HIS A 22 0.26 -2.00 -3.34
CA HIS A 22 -1.04 -1.34 -3.23
C HIS A 22 -1.92 -1.64 -4.45
N THR A 23 -1.35 -1.54 -5.65
CA THR A 23 -2.06 -1.85 -6.91
C THR A 23 -2.44 -3.32 -7.01
N ASP A 24 -1.52 -4.21 -6.63
CA ASP A 24 -1.73 -5.66 -6.64
C ASP A 24 -2.82 -6.05 -5.63
N LEU A 25 -2.76 -5.49 -4.42
CA LEU A 25 -3.77 -5.70 -3.38
C LEU A 25 -5.15 -5.18 -3.83
N HIS A 26 -5.20 -3.99 -4.45
CA HIS A 26 -6.44 -3.44 -4.99
C HIS A 26 -7.08 -4.36 -6.04
N THR A 27 -6.26 -4.89 -6.96
CA THR A 27 -6.71 -5.80 -8.01
C THR A 27 -7.23 -7.11 -7.40
N PHE A 28 -6.43 -7.74 -6.54
CA PHE A 28 -6.79 -9.00 -5.89
C PHE A 28 -8.06 -8.87 -5.03
N GLY A 29 -8.20 -7.77 -4.28
CA GLY A 29 -9.40 -7.53 -3.50
C GLY A 29 -10.64 -7.29 -4.35
N GLY A 30 -10.50 -6.66 -5.53
CA GLY A 30 -11.59 -6.59 -6.51
C GLY A 30 -12.06 -7.98 -6.94
N ASP A 31 -11.12 -8.84 -7.33
CA ASP A 31 -11.43 -10.21 -7.77
C ASP A 31 -12.13 -11.03 -6.68
N VAL A 32 -11.64 -10.96 -5.43
CA VAL A 32 -12.25 -11.70 -4.31
C VAL A 32 -13.64 -11.18 -3.98
N SER A 33 -13.85 -9.87 -3.99
CA SER A 33 -15.18 -9.25 -3.79
C SER A 33 -16.15 -9.70 -4.89
N ASP A 34 -15.73 -9.69 -6.15
CA ASP A 34 -16.57 -10.13 -7.27
C ASP A 34 -16.95 -11.62 -7.15
N MET A 35 -15.95 -12.47 -6.87
CA MET A 35 -16.18 -13.90 -6.66
C MET A 35 -17.06 -14.16 -5.44
N GLY A 36 -16.89 -13.40 -4.37
CA GLY A 36 -17.68 -13.54 -3.16
C GLY A 36 -19.13 -13.12 -3.34
N ASN A 37 -19.39 -12.07 -4.13
CA ASN A 37 -20.75 -11.70 -4.53
C ASN A 37 -21.43 -12.80 -5.38
N VAL A 38 -20.69 -13.42 -6.30
CA VAL A 38 -21.18 -14.56 -7.08
C VAL A 38 -21.52 -15.74 -6.17
N LEU A 39 -20.65 -16.05 -5.20
CA LEU A 39 -20.87 -17.15 -4.27
C LEU A 39 -22.06 -16.88 -3.33
N ALA A 40 -22.18 -15.65 -2.83
CA ALA A 40 -23.30 -15.21 -2.00
C ALA A 40 -24.62 -15.42 -2.75
N ALA A 41 -24.73 -14.94 -3.99
CA ALA A 41 -25.91 -15.12 -4.82
C ALA A 41 -26.21 -16.61 -5.09
N ALA A 42 -25.19 -17.42 -5.34
CA ALA A 42 -25.35 -18.85 -5.59
C ALA A 42 -25.84 -19.62 -4.35
N TRP A 43 -25.57 -19.12 -3.14
CA TRP A 43 -25.97 -19.76 -1.89
C TRP A 43 -27.26 -19.19 -1.30
N GLU A 44 -27.88 -18.19 -1.93
CA GLU A 44 -29.12 -17.60 -1.46
C GLU A 44 -30.20 -18.69 -1.22
N GLY A 45 -30.72 -18.76 0.00
CA GLY A 45 -31.68 -19.80 0.42
C GLY A 45 -31.07 -21.12 0.92
N ASN A 46 -29.74 -21.22 1.03
CA ASN A 46 -29.03 -22.35 1.63
C ASN A 46 -28.63 -22.05 3.08
N GLU A 47 -28.58 -23.06 3.96
CA GLU A 47 -28.16 -22.93 5.37
C GLU A 47 -26.75 -22.31 5.50
N GLY A 48 -25.85 -22.57 4.55
CA GLY A 48 -24.48 -22.03 4.55
C GLY A 48 -24.32 -20.56 4.13
N HIS A 49 -25.40 -19.90 3.67
CA HIS A 49 -25.32 -18.52 3.16
C HIS A 49 -24.96 -17.51 4.25
N ALA A 50 -25.56 -17.63 5.43
CA ALA A 50 -25.34 -16.70 6.54
C ALA A 50 -23.89 -16.75 7.04
N ASP A 51 -23.35 -17.97 7.20
CA ASP A 51 -21.96 -18.17 7.64
C ASP A 51 -20.97 -17.62 6.61
N PHE A 52 -21.22 -17.87 5.32
CA PHE A 52 -20.40 -17.29 4.25
C PHE A 52 -20.43 -15.77 4.25
N GLN A 53 -21.63 -15.18 4.34
CA GLN A 53 -21.80 -13.74 4.32
C GLN A 53 -21.08 -13.07 5.49
N ALA A 54 -21.12 -13.68 6.68
CA ALA A 54 -20.39 -13.19 7.84
C ALA A 54 -18.86 -13.20 7.62
N VAL A 55 -18.32 -14.30 7.10
CA VAL A 55 -16.88 -14.40 6.79
C VAL A 55 -16.47 -13.44 5.68
N HIS A 56 -17.30 -13.30 4.63
CA HIS A 56 -17.04 -12.37 3.54
C HIS A 56 -16.98 -10.91 4.02
N GLN A 57 -17.95 -10.50 4.86
CA GLN A 57 -17.94 -9.15 5.45
C GLN A 57 -16.73 -8.90 6.35
N GLN A 58 -16.29 -9.91 7.10
CA GLN A 58 -15.08 -9.80 7.91
C GLN A 58 -13.84 -9.64 7.02
N TRP A 59 -13.77 -10.41 5.93
CA TRP A 59 -12.71 -10.29 4.93
C TRP A 59 -12.71 -8.90 4.28
N ASP A 60 -13.86 -8.38 3.86
CA ASP A 60 -14.01 -7.04 3.26
C ASP A 60 -13.43 -5.95 4.18
N GLY A 61 -13.78 -6.02 5.48
CA GLY A 61 -13.26 -5.09 6.49
C GLY A 61 -11.74 -5.17 6.63
N ALA A 62 -11.20 -6.39 6.80
CA ALA A 62 -9.76 -6.59 6.94
C ALA A 62 -8.98 -6.17 5.69
N TYR A 63 -9.54 -6.42 4.51
CA TYR A 63 -8.99 -5.99 3.23
C TYR A 63 -8.91 -4.45 3.14
N HIS A 64 -10.01 -3.76 3.45
CA HIS A 64 -10.05 -2.30 3.42
C HIS A 64 -9.03 -1.68 4.39
N ASP A 65 -8.97 -2.21 5.62
CA ASP A 65 -8.00 -1.75 6.63
C ASP A 65 -6.55 -1.96 6.17
N GLY A 66 -6.27 -3.11 5.55
CA GLY A 66 -4.96 -3.41 4.97
C GLY A 66 -4.57 -2.46 3.84
N LEU A 67 -5.50 -2.13 2.96
CA LEU A 67 -5.28 -1.20 1.85
C LEU A 67 -4.98 0.21 2.36
N VAL A 68 -5.76 0.69 3.35
CA VAL A 68 -5.52 1.98 4.02
C VAL A 68 -4.16 2.00 4.73
N ALA A 69 -3.79 0.93 5.42
CA ALA A 69 -2.51 0.83 6.09
C ALA A 69 -1.35 0.89 5.10
N LEU A 70 -1.44 0.16 3.98
CA LEU A 70 -0.41 0.14 2.94
C LEU A 70 -0.26 1.50 2.28
N GLN A 71 -1.36 2.20 1.99
CA GLN A 71 -1.34 3.57 1.48
C GLN A 71 -0.64 4.54 2.44
N LYS A 72 -0.91 4.43 3.75
CA LYS A 72 -0.25 5.26 4.77
C LYS A 72 1.25 5.01 4.83
N VAL A 73 1.68 3.76 4.72
CA VAL A 73 3.11 3.39 4.69
C VAL A 73 3.77 3.95 3.43
N ALA A 74 3.16 3.78 2.26
CA ALA A 74 3.65 4.35 1.00
C ALA A 74 3.84 5.87 1.10
N ALA A 75 2.82 6.58 1.57
CA ALA A 75 2.88 8.04 1.76
C ALA A 75 3.96 8.45 2.76
N ALA A 76 4.16 7.70 3.84
CA ALA A 76 5.21 7.99 4.82
C ALA A 76 6.62 7.84 4.22
N VAL A 77 6.84 6.80 3.42
CA VAL A 77 8.12 6.56 2.73
C VAL A 77 8.39 7.63 1.68
N GLU A 78 7.40 8.01 0.87
CA GLU A 78 7.53 9.09 -0.12
C GLU A 78 7.84 10.44 0.54
N ASN A 79 7.16 10.76 1.65
CA ASN A 79 7.43 11.98 2.42
C ASN A 79 8.82 11.98 3.06
N ALA A 80 9.32 10.81 3.47
CA ALA A 80 10.68 10.68 3.99
C ALA A 80 11.71 10.91 2.86
N LEU A 81 11.49 10.32 1.69
CA LEU A 81 12.34 10.48 0.51
C LEU A 81 12.38 11.95 0.04
N HIS A 82 11.23 12.64 -0.01
CA HIS A 82 11.19 14.06 -0.38
C HIS A 82 11.98 14.95 0.60
N ARG A 83 11.83 14.75 1.92
CA ARG A 83 12.56 15.52 2.94
C ARG A 83 14.06 15.30 2.88
N ALA A 84 14.43 14.06 2.62
CA ALA A 84 15.79 13.64 2.41
C ALA A 84 16.46 14.35 1.23
N LEU A 85 15.81 14.32 0.06
CA LEU A 85 16.31 14.97 -1.16
C LEU A 85 16.39 16.49 -1.03
N SER A 86 15.40 17.12 -0.38
CA SER A 86 15.40 18.57 -0.18
C SER A 86 16.51 19.02 0.78
N THR A 87 16.74 18.25 1.85
CA THR A 87 17.83 18.52 2.81
C THR A 87 19.19 18.41 2.13
N ASP A 88 19.43 17.34 1.37
CA ASP A 88 20.69 17.13 0.65
C ASP A 88 20.99 18.27 -0.34
N HIS A 89 19.96 18.71 -1.09
CA HIS A 89 20.10 19.82 -2.04
C HIS A 89 20.48 21.14 -1.35
N SER A 90 19.85 21.46 -0.22
CA SER A 90 20.16 22.69 0.54
C SER A 90 21.57 22.70 1.13
N VAL A 91 22.04 21.55 1.61
CA VAL A 91 23.40 21.40 2.14
C VAL A 91 24.43 21.51 1.01
N GLY A 92 24.18 20.87 -0.14
CA GLY A 92 25.04 20.96 -1.31
C GLY A 92 25.19 22.39 -1.86
N GLN A 93 24.11 23.18 -1.87
CA GLN A 93 24.19 24.60 -2.26
C GLN A 93 24.99 25.45 -1.26
N GLY A 94 24.83 25.21 0.05
CA GLY A 94 25.55 25.97 1.08
C GLY A 94 27.07 25.76 1.07
N PHE A 95 27.55 24.61 0.62
CA PHE A 95 28.99 24.35 0.42
C PHE A 95 29.53 24.86 -0.93
N SER A 96 28.66 25.05 -1.93
CA SER A 96 29.06 25.57 -3.25
C SER A 96 29.18 27.10 -3.30
N SER A 97 28.67 27.80 -2.27
CA SER A 97 28.75 29.26 -2.13
C SER A 97 29.90 29.77 -1.24
N LEU A 98 30.80 28.88 -0.81
CA LEU A 98 32.04 29.20 -0.06
C LEU A 98 33.26 29.02 -0.97
#